data_AF-A0A8J2GZF3-F1
#
_entry.id   AF-A0A8J2GZF3-F1
#
_cell.length_a   1.000
_cell.length_b   1.000
_cell.length_c   1.000
_cell.angle_alpha   90.00
_cell.angle_beta   90.00
_cell.angle_gamma   90.00
#
_symmetry.space_group_name_H-M   'P 1'
#
loop_
_entity.id
_entity.type
_entity.pdbx_description
1 polymer ?
#
loop_
_entity_poly.entity_id
_entity_poly.type
_entity_poly.pdbx_seq_one_letter_code
_entity_poly.pdbx_strand_id
1 'polypeptide(L)'
;MSGKNINIVQNYYKPKRGFENEDQKREHHNQLERKRRNEMKFYFEKLRSTVNQIDHATKPVICRKKILTKAADYIMKTGNNIHLLRNDISELKKQNSLLEAEVKNLEKQKALLTDDERKLLDELDQDSSKSSESSESSESSESSESSESSESDDE
;
A
#
# COMPACT_ATOMS: atom_id res chain seq x y z
N MET A 1 20.56 11.33 37.83
CA MET A 1 19.91 11.72 36.57
C MET A 1 18.41 11.66 36.78
N SER A 2 17.78 12.82 36.99
CA SER A 2 16.36 12.92 37.38
C SER A 2 15.47 12.71 36.16
N GLY A 3 14.70 11.61 36.17
CA GLY A 3 13.77 11.25 35.12
C GLY A 3 12.63 12.25 35.05
N LYS A 4 12.52 12.97 33.93
CA LYS A 4 11.37 13.82 33.62
C LYS A 4 10.15 12.91 33.43
N ASN A 5 9.33 12.77 34.47
CA ASN A 5 7.98 12.24 34.34
C ASN A 5 7.16 13.20 33.46
N ILE A 6 7.06 12.88 32.17
CA ILE A 6 6.23 13.62 31.24
C ILE A 6 4.78 13.27 31.53
N ASN A 7 4.14 14.10 32.35
CA ASN A 7 2.76 13.95 32.78
C ASN A 7 1.82 14.44 31.65
N ILE A 8 1.69 13.64 30.58
CA ILE A 8 0.91 13.99 29.38
C ILE A 8 -0.61 13.98 29.66
N VAL A 9 -1.05 13.38 30.76
CA VAL A 9 -2.47 13.15 31.04
C VAL A 9 -3.18 14.40 31.60
N GLN A 10 -2.47 15.41 32.08
CA GLN A 10 -3.11 16.56 32.76
C GLN A 10 -3.67 17.65 31.83
N ASN A 11 -3.30 17.68 30.55
CA ASN A 11 -3.67 18.80 29.66
C ASN A 11 -5.10 18.77 29.10
N TYR A 12 -5.92 17.76 29.42
CA TYR A 12 -7.34 17.71 29.06
C TYR A 12 -8.29 18.02 30.23
N TYR A 13 -7.76 18.31 31.42
CA TYR A 13 -8.53 18.54 32.65
C TYR A 13 -8.53 20.01 33.07
N LYS A 14 -8.83 20.94 32.17
CA LYS A 14 -9.19 22.30 32.60
C LYS A 14 -10.67 22.27 32.99
N PRO A 15 -11.04 22.26 34.28
CA PRO A 15 -12.44 22.19 34.67
C PRO A 15 -13.11 23.47 34.17
N LYS A 16 -14.21 23.35 33.43
CA LYS A 16 -15.12 24.49 33.24
C LYS A 16 -15.59 24.88 34.65
N ARG A 17 -15.24 26.09 35.09
CA ARG A 17 -15.74 26.66 36.35
C ARG A 17 -17.26 26.79 36.20
N GLY A 18 -18.02 25.88 36.81
CA GLY A 18 -19.48 25.85 36.73
C GLY A 18 -20.14 24.54 37.17
N PHE A 19 -19.51 23.74 38.04
CA PHE A 19 -20.18 22.59 38.64
C PHE A 19 -20.65 22.99 40.04
N GLU A 20 -21.95 22.88 40.27
CA GLU A 20 -22.62 23.28 41.51
C GLU A 20 -22.28 22.31 42.65
N ASN A 21 -22.11 21.01 42.36
CA ASN A 21 -21.77 19.96 43.35
C ASN A 21 -20.86 18.85 42.77
N GLU A 22 -20.28 18.01 43.64
CA GLU A 22 -19.40 16.87 43.26
C GLU A 22 -20.08 15.85 42.34
N ASP A 23 -21.40 15.66 42.46
CA ASP A 23 -22.14 14.74 41.59
C ASP A 23 -22.22 15.24 40.15
N GLN A 24 -22.39 16.55 39.94
CA GLN A 24 -22.36 17.15 38.61
C GLN A 24 -20.96 17.03 37.98
N LYS A 25 -19.88 17.14 38.78
CA LYS A 25 -18.51 16.89 38.31
C LYS A 25 -18.34 15.44 37.86
N ARG A 26 -18.85 14.49 38.64
CA ARG A 26 -18.78 13.05 38.33
C ARG A 26 -19.59 12.70 37.08
N GLU A 27 -20.77 13.27 36.93
CA GLU A 27 -21.62 13.06 35.77
C GLU A 27 -20.97 13.62 34.49
N HIS A 28 -20.51 14.88 34.52
CA HIS A 28 -19.82 15.49 33.40
C HIS A 28 -18.56 14.71 33.01
N HIS A 29 -17.77 14.25 33.99
CA HIS A 29 -16.62 13.39 33.73
C HIS A 29 -17.04 12.08 33.03
N ASN A 30 -18.11 11.43 33.48
CA ASN A 30 -18.64 10.22 32.84
C ASN A 30 -19.13 10.47 31.40
N GLN A 31 -19.76 11.61 31.15
CA GLN A 31 -20.19 12.02 29.80
C GLN A 31 -18.99 12.23 28.87
N LEU A 32 -17.96 12.94 29.32
CA LEU A 32 -16.73 13.16 28.55
C LEU A 32 -16.02 11.84 28.23
N GLU A 33 -15.89 10.95 29.20
CA GLU A 33 -15.24 9.66 28.98
C GLU A 33 -16.05 8.77 28.03
N ARG A 34 -17.40 8.84 28.05
CA ARG A 34 -18.23 8.18 27.03
C ARG A 34 -17.93 8.72 25.64
N LYS A 35 -17.87 10.05 25.47
CA LYS A 35 -17.50 10.68 24.19
C LYS A 35 -16.11 10.19 23.73
N ARG A 36 -15.11 10.24 24.61
CA ARG A 36 -13.74 9.76 24.33
C ARG A 36 -13.72 8.29 23.90
N ARG A 37 -14.47 7.41 24.57
CA ARG A 37 -14.56 5.98 24.22
C ARG A 37 -15.22 5.76 22.86
N ASN A 38 -16.22 6.56 22.50
CA ASN A 38 -16.86 6.49 21.18
C ASN A 38 -15.91 6.93 20.07
N GLU A 39 -15.16 8.02 20.27
CA GLU A 39 -14.11 8.46 19.35
C GLU A 39 -13.04 7.37 19.17
N MET A 40 -12.57 6.77 20.26
CA MET A 40 -11.62 5.66 20.19
C MET A 40 -12.19 4.45 19.43
N LYS A 41 -13.45 4.09 19.68
CA LYS A 41 -14.12 3.00 18.97
C LYS A 41 -14.15 3.26 17.46
N PHE A 42 -14.47 4.50 17.05
CA PHE A 42 -14.45 4.91 15.65
C PHE A 42 -13.06 4.75 15.01
N TYR A 43 -12.00 5.24 15.67
CA TYR A 43 -10.63 5.09 15.16
C TYR A 43 -10.18 3.63 15.07
N PHE A 44 -10.57 2.78 16.01
CA PHE A 44 -10.30 1.34 15.93
C PHE A 44 -11.00 0.67 14.75
N GLU A 45 -12.25 1.06 14.45
CA GLU A 45 -12.96 0.51 13.29
C GLU A 45 -12.32 0.95 11.98
N LYS A 46 -11.91 2.22 11.90
CA LYS A 46 -11.16 2.75 10.74
C LYS A 46 -9.84 2.00 10.54
N LEU A 47 -9.06 1.82 11.60
CA LEU A 47 -7.79 1.08 11.55
C LEU A 47 -8.02 -0.39 11.14
N ARG A 48 -9.05 -1.03 11.69
CA ARG A 48 -9.40 -2.40 11.33
C ARG A 48 -9.74 -2.53 9.86
N SER A 49 -10.56 -1.63 9.31
CA SER A 49 -10.89 -1.62 7.89
C SER A 49 -9.64 -1.50 7.02
N THR A 50 -8.72 -0.59 7.35
CA THR A 50 -7.47 -0.44 6.58
C THR A 50 -6.57 -1.67 6.64
N VAL A 51 -6.53 -2.37 7.77
CA VAL A 51 -5.70 -3.57 7.93
C VAL A 51 -6.36 -4.79 7.27
N ASN A 52 -7.68 -4.91 7.35
CA ASN A 52 -8.46 -6.02 6.76
C ASN A 52 -8.70 -5.88 5.26
N GLN A 53 -8.65 -4.68 4.68
CA GLN A 53 -8.61 -4.54 3.22
C GLN A 53 -7.35 -5.21 2.62
N ILE A 54 -6.31 -5.35 3.43
CA ILE A 54 -5.01 -5.88 3.05
C ILE A 54 -4.89 -7.36 3.43
N ASP A 55 -5.47 -7.75 4.57
CA ASP A 55 -5.64 -9.14 4.96
C ASP A 55 -7.02 -9.64 4.49
N HIS A 56 -7.08 -10.45 3.43
CA HIS A 56 -8.30 -11.06 2.86
C HIS A 56 -9.19 -11.88 3.83
N ALA A 57 -8.88 -11.91 5.13
CA ALA A 57 -9.61 -12.61 6.18
C ALA A 57 -10.76 -11.76 6.75
N THR A 58 -11.97 -12.02 6.26
CA THR A 58 -13.27 -11.48 6.69
C THR A 58 -13.74 -12.03 8.06
N LYS A 59 -12.89 -12.00 9.10
CA LYS A 59 -13.36 -12.39 10.45
C LYS A 59 -14.11 -11.23 11.12
N PRO A 60 -15.39 -11.43 11.52
CA PRO A 60 -16.30 -10.36 11.91
C PRO A 60 -16.03 -9.77 13.29
N VAL A 61 -15.17 -10.38 14.12
CA VAL A 61 -14.79 -9.83 15.44
C VAL A 61 -13.28 -9.95 15.66
N ILE A 62 -12.56 -8.84 15.52
CA ILE A 62 -11.15 -8.75 15.90
C ILE A 62 -11.06 -7.90 17.17
N CYS A 63 -10.50 -8.45 18.25
CA CYS A 63 -10.33 -7.69 19.48
C CYS A 63 -9.29 -6.55 19.29
N ARG A 64 -9.41 -5.46 20.06
CA ARG A 64 -8.53 -4.27 19.94
C ARG A 64 -7.04 -4.61 19.93
N LYS A 65 -6.60 -5.52 20.80
CA LYS A 65 -5.21 -5.99 20.85
C LYS A 65 -4.76 -6.55 19.50
N LYS A 66 -5.57 -7.41 18.86
CA LYS A 66 -5.27 -8.01 17.57
C LYS A 66 -5.22 -6.97 16.45
N ILE A 67 -6.09 -5.94 16.48
CA ILE A 67 -6.03 -4.82 15.51
C ILE A 67 -4.67 -4.12 15.61
N LEU A 68 -4.21 -3.83 16.84
CA LEU A 68 -2.91 -3.18 17.06
C LEU A 68 -1.74 -4.06 16.59
N THR A 69 -1.76 -5.35 16.92
CA THR A 69 -0.71 -6.30 16.50
C THR A 69 -0.64 -6.37 14.97
N LYS A 70 -1.77 -6.61 14.30
CA LYS A 70 -1.79 -6.67 12.84
C LYS A 70 -1.41 -5.35 12.17
N ALA A 71 -1.80 -4.22 12.73
CA ALA A 71 -1.39 -2.91 12.21
C ALA A 71 0.13 -2.72 12.30
N ALA A 72 0.76 -3.12 13.40
CA ALA A 72 2.20 -3.07 13.56
C ALA A 72 2.90 -3.99 12.55
N ASP A 73 2.42 -5.23 12.42
CA ASP A 73 2.95 -6.20 11.45
C ASP A 73 2.83 -5.68 10.01
N TYR A 74 1.68 -5.09 9.67
CA TYR A 74 1.46 -4.48 8.36
C TYR A 74 2.42 -3.32 8.08
N ILE A 75 2.61 -2.40 9.03
CA ILE A 75 3.55 -1.29 8.88
C ILE A 75 4.97 -1.81 8.65
N MET A 76 5.42 -2.79 9.43
CA MET A 76 6.75 -3.40 9.26
C MET A 76 6.89 -4.08 7.90
N LYS A 77 5.92 -4.90 7.50
CA LYS A 77 5.91 -5.59 6.21
C LYS A 77 5.99 -4.61 5.04
N THR A 78 5.17 -3.57 5.07
CA THR A 78 5.12 -2.54 4.01
C THR A 78 6.41 -1.70 4.00
N GLY A 79 6.97 -1.38 5.16
CA GLY A 79 8.26 -0.70 5.26
C GLY A 79 9.39 -1.51 4.61
N ASN A 80 9.47 -2.80 4.90
CA ASN A 80 10.44 -3.71 4.27
C ASN A 80 10.22 -3.82 2.76
N ASN A 81 8.96 -3.96 2.32
CA ASN A 81 8.63 -4.03 0.89
C ASN A 81 9.03 -2.76 0.14
N ILE A 82 8.79 -1.58 0.72
CA ILE A 82 9.23 -0.30 0.13
C ILE A 82 10.76 -0.26 -0.01
N HIS A 83 11.50 -0.79 0.96
CA HIS A 83 12.96 -0.84 0.88
C HIS A 83 13.43 -1.76 -0.25
N LEU A 84 12.84 -2.96 -0.38
CA LEU A 84 13.13 -3.88 -1.48
C LEU A 84 12.85 -3.25 -2.84
N LEU A 85 11.65 -2.71 -3.03
CA LEU A 85 11.27 -2.05 -4.29
C LEU A 85 12.20 -0.87 -4.64
N ARG A 86 12.69 -0.12 -3.65
CA ARG A 86 13.67 0.95 -3.88
C ARG A 86 15.02 0.43 -4.35
N ASN A 87 15.47 -0.70 -3.80
CA ASN A 87 16.70 -1.34 -4.23
C ASN A 87 16.57 -1.86 -5.66
N ASP A 88 15.46 -2.53 -5.98
CA ASP A 88 15.16 -3.04 -7.33
C ASP A 88 15.11 -1.89 -8.35
N ILE A 89 14.42 -0.79 -8.03
CA ILE A 89 14.40 0.41 -8.88
C ILE A 89 15.81 0.96 -9.10
N SER A 90 16.66 0.95 -8.09
CA SER A 90 18.03 1.48 -8.18
C SER A 90 18.91 0.57 -9.06
N GLU A 91 18.76 -0.74 -8.94
CA GLU A 91 19.45 -1.72 -9.77
C GLU A 91 19.00 -1.63 -11.24
N LEU A 92 17.69 -1.61 -11.48
CA LEU A 92 17.12 -1.45 -12.83
C LEU A 92 17.58 -0.16 -13.49
N LYS A 93 17.63 0.95 -12.75
CA LYS A 93 18.18 2.22 -13.28
C LYS A 93 19.64 2.10 -13.68
N LYS A 94 20.46 1.40 -12.89
CA LYS A 94 21.86 1.16 -13.21
C LYS A 94 22.00 0.29 -14.46
N GLN A 95 21.21 -0.79 -14.57
CA GLN A 95 21.19 -1.65 -15.74
C GLN A 95 20.75 -0.88 -16.99
N ASN A 96 19.67 -0.11 -16.92
CA ASN A 96 19.21 0.75 -18.02
C ASN A 96 20.29 1.75 -18.44
N SER A 97 20.96 2.40 -17.49
CA SER A 97 22.04 3.34 -17.81
C SER A 97 23.21 2.67 -18.55
N LEU A 98 23.53 1.41 -18.24
CA LEU A 98 24.57 0.66 -18.95
C LEU A 98 24.13 0.29 -20.36
N LEU A 99 22.90 -0.20 -20.51
CA LEU A 99 22.32 -0.54 -21.81
C LEU A 99 22.20 0.69 -22.71
N GLU A 100 21.74 1.83 -22.18
CA GLU A 100 21.69 3.09 -22.92
C GLU A 100 23.09 3.54 -23.39
N ALA A 101 24.12 3.34 -22.56
CA ALA A 101 25.49 3.66 -22.95
C ALA A 101 26.02 2.70 -24.05
N GLU A 102 25.68 1.42 -23.97
CA GLU A 102 26.03 0.41 -24.95
C GLU A 102 25.35 0.68 -26.30
N VAL A 103 24.03 0.89 -26.30
CA VAL A 103 23.25 1.27 -27.50
C VAL A 103 23.86 2.50 -28.14
N LYS A 104 24.12 3.56 -27.36
CA LYS A 104 24.75 4.78 -27.89
C LYS A 104 26.15 4.54 -28.47
N ASN A 105 26.92 3.60 -27.92
CA ASN A 105 28.23 3.26 -28.46
C ASN A 105 28.11 2.47 -29.78
N LEU A 106 27.18 1.51 -29.85
CA LEU A 106 26.88 0.75 -31.07
C LEU A 106 26.33 1.66 -32.17
N GLU A 107 25.44 2.59 -31.85
CA GLU A 107 24.93 3.60 -32.79
C GLU A 107 26.07 4.46 -33.36
N LYS A 108 27.03 4.87 -32.52
CA LYS A 108 28.23 5.59 -32.98
C LYS A 108 29.08 4.72 -33.89
N GLN A 109 29.29 3.45 -33.56
CA GLN A 109 30.04 2.52 -34.41
C GLN A 109 29.34 2.31 -35.76
N LYS A 110 28.01 2.09 -35.78
CA LYS A 110 27.22 2.03 -37.01
C LYS A 110 27.34 3.32 -37.83
N ALA A 111 27.38 4.48 -37.17
CA ALA A 111 27.57 5.77 -37.82
C ALA A 111 28.99 6.01 -38.36
N LEU A 112 29.98 5.19 -38.00
CA LEU A 112 31.35 5.24 -38.55
C LEU A 112 31.56 4.27 -39.71
N LEU A 113 30.65 3.31 -39.93
CA LEU A 113 30.72 2.38 -41.05
C LEU A 113 30.62 3.11 -42.40
N THR A 114 31.28 2.55 -43.40
CA THR A 114 31.17 2.96 -44.80
C THR A 114 29.79 2.61 -45.37
N ASP A 115 29.38 3.27 -46.46
CA ASP A 115 28.07 3.06 -47.06
C ASP A 115 27.84 1.59 -47.49
N ASP A 116 28.89 0.91 -47.98
CA ASP A 116 28.84 -0.51 -48.35
C ASP A 116 28.66 -1.42 -47.12
N GLU A 117 29.36 -1.13 -46.01
CA GLU A 117 29.23 -1.87 -44.74
C GLU A 117 27.86 -1.67 -44.09
N ARG A 118 27.28 -0.47 -44.18
CA ARG A 118 25.92 -0.20 -43.69
C ARG A 118 24.88 -0.97 -44.48
N LYS A 119 25.03 -1.03 -45.80
CA LYS A 119 24.12 -1.74 -46.71
C LYS A 119 24.10 -3.25 -46.42
N LEU A 120 25.28 -3.82 -46.14
CA LEU A 120 25.41 -5.23 -45.74
C LEU A 120 24.74 -5.52 -44.38
N LEU A 121 24.83 -4.59 -43.42
CA LEU A 121 24.18 -4.72 -42.11
C LEU A 121 22.66 -4.66 -42.19
N ASP A 122 22.12 -3.76 -43.02
CA ASP A 122 20.67 -3.63 -43.19
C ASP A 122 20.06 -4.82 -43.97
N GLU A 123 20.83 -5.48 -44.86
CA GLU A 123 20.43 -6.75 -45.50
C GLU A 123 20.32 -7.91 -44.50
N LEU A 124 21.22 -7.99 -43.50
CA LEU A 124 21.18 -9.02 -42.46
C LEU A 124 19.99 -8.87 -41.49
N ASP A 125 19.51 -7.64 -41.27
CA ASP A 125 18.42 -7.35 -40.34
C ASP A 125 17.04 -7.83 -40.87
N GLN A 126 16.86 -7.82 -42.20
CA GLN A 126 15.61 -8.27 -42.87
C GLN A 126 15.38 -9.78 -42.81
N ASP A 127 16.42 -10.60 -42.71
CA ASP A 127 16.27 -12.07 -42.59
C ASP A 127 15.83 -12.50 -41.18
N SER A 128 16.07 -11.67 -40.16
CA SER A 128 15.71 -11.99 -38.76
C SER A 128 14.20 -11.82 -38.49
N SER A 129 13.56 -10.85 -39.14
CA SER A 129 12.15 -10.47 -38.94
C SER A 129 11.16 -11.47 -39.54
N LYS A 130 11.63 -12.41 -40.37
CA LYS A 130 10.79 -13.45 -41.00
C LYS A 130 10.55 -14.69 -40.12
N SER A 131 11.13 -14.73 -38.91
CA SER A 131 11.08 -15.89 -38.00
C SER A 131 10.11 -15.75 -36.81
N SER A 132 9.49 -14.59 -36.58
CA SER A 132 8.68 -14.33 -35.37
C SER A 132 7.17 -14.17 -35.60
N GLU A 133 6.66 -14.29 -36.82
CA GLU A 133 5.21 -14.26 -37.09
C GLU A 133 4.59 -15.67 -37.09
N SER A 134 4.48 -16.32 -35.91
CA SER A 134 3.46 -17.35 -35.69
C SER A 134 3.28 -17.69 -34.20
N SER A 135 2.50 -16.91 -33.46
CA SER A 135 1.78 -17.42 -32.28
C SER A 135 0.67 -16.45 -31.89
N GLU A 136 -0.39 -16.46 -32.68
CA GLU A 136 -1.66 -15.84 -32.35
C GLU A 136 -2.58 -16.96 -31.88
N SER A 137 -2.88 -16.99 -30.58
CA SER A 137 -3.91 -17.87 -30.03
C SER A 137 -4.75 -17.13 -28.99
N SER A 138 -5.93 -16.72 -29.47
CA SER A 138 -7.22 -16.73 -28.78
C SER A 138 -7.35 -15.95 -27.48
N GLU A 139 -7.78 -14.70 -27.65
CA GLU A 139 -9.00 -14.13 -27.07
C GLU A 139 -9.95 -15.20 -26.51
N SER A 140 -10.24 -15.17 -25.21
CA SER A 140 -11.37 -15.88 -24.62
C SER A 140 -12.21 -14.92 -23.80
N SER A 141 -13.35 -14.64 -24.41
CA SER A 141 -14.51 -13.89 -24.00
C SER A 141 -15.05 -14.14 -22.58
N GLU A 142 -15.53 -13.02 -22.03
CA GLU A 142 -16.62 -12.79 -21.09
C GLU A 142 -17.47 -13.96 -20.54
N SER A 143 -17.78 -13.87 -19.24
CA SER A 143 -19.11 -14.23 -18.71
C SER A 143 -19.43 -13.40 -17.45
N SER A 144 -20.56 -12.69 -17.55
CA SER A 144 -21.55 -12.32 -16.53
C SER A 144 -21.88 -13.50 -15.58
N GLU A 145 -22.59 -13.44 -14.46
CA GLU A 145 -23.53 -12.51 -13.82
C GLU A 145 -23.74 -12.95 -12.36
N SER A 146 -24.18 -12.00 -11.53
CA SER A 146 -25.15 -12.08 -10.43
C SER A 146 -25.40 -13.40 -9.66
N SER A 147 -25.35 -13.30 -8.33
CA SER A 147 -26.37 -13.91 -7.46
C SER A 147 -26.45 -13.16 -6.14
N GLU A 148 -27.55 -12.42 -6.00
CA GLU A 148 -28.02 -11.89 -4.73
C GLU A 148 -28.61 -13.05 -3.91
N SER A 149 -28.39 -13.08 -2.60
CA SER A 149 -29.11 -14.00 -1.71
C SER A 149 -29.54 -13.23 -0.47
N SER A 150 -30.83 -12.88 -0.49
CA SER A 150 -31.65 -12.45 0.62
C SER A 150 -32.41 -13.67 1.17
N GLU A 151 -32.20 -14.00 2.44
CA GLU A 151 -33.14 -14.77 3.29
C GLU A 151 -33.15 -14.01 4.64
N SER A 152 -34.19 -13.27 5.08
CA SER A 152 -35.54 -13.66 5.57
C SER A 152 -35.48 -14.85 6.54
N ASP A 153 -35.50 -14.59 7.85
CA ASP A 153 -36.68 -14.70 8.74
C ASP A 153 -36.90 -16.16 9.20
N ASP A 154 -36.74 -16.43 10.49
CA ASP A 154 -37.77 -17.02 11.37
C ASP A 154 -37.21 -17.49 12.74
N GLU A 155 -38.00 -17.18 13.77
CA GLU A 155 -38.01 -17.57 15.20
C GLU A 155 -37.01 -16.98 16.23
#